data_AF-A0AAN6I0K9-F1
#
_entry.id   AF-A0AAN6I0K9-F1
#
_cell.length_a   1.000
_cell.length_b   1.000
_cell.length_c   1.000
_cell.angle_alpha   90.00
_cell.angle_beta   90.00
_cell.angle_gamma   90.00
#
_symmetry.space_group_name_H-M   'P 1'
#
loop_
_entity.id
_entity.type
_entity.pdbx_description
1 polymer ?
#
loop_
_entity_poly.entity_id
_entity_poly.type
_entity_poly.pdbx_seq_one_letter_code
_entity_poly.pdbx_strand_id
1 'polypeptide(L)'
;MPMIWALQNDPLFDLLPISIKEHSKTQQEKFLTDYRAVQEFLCDAGLDCANLVSQDDFLWAWTCCNSRCLYMELPQVLEKQLEDNFTLVPFVDFINHAPEDHCSVSMSPTKGFQVTSGSRPYNGGDQLFFNYGAHSDEFLLCEYGFMLPARCNPWNNIDITPYILALLKAEQSEFLKETGYYGEYTLTSDEVSFRTEIALATLQEKDLRKIHAMVNGLSDGAAYKKNSDLLVRKILSKILSTSIEQQEKLRRYPECYRSSLVVQAHHNINIICDAYIHD
;
A
#
# COMPACT_ATOMS: atom_id res chain seq x y z
N MET A 1 -2.20 12.47 -4.23
CA MET A 1 -1.33 11.71 -3.30
C MET A 1 -1.18 12.48 -2.00
N PRO A 2 -1.35 11.83 -0.83
CA PRO A 2 -1.32 12.52 0.45
C PRO A 2 0.06 13.06 0.86
N MET A 3 1.17 12.59 0.29
CA MET A 3 2.49 13.22 0.50
C MET A 3 2.53 14.72 0.13
N ILE A 4 1.75 15.12 -0.87
CA ILE A 4 1.62 16.54 -1.29
C ILE A 4 0.87 17.33 -0.22
N TRP A 5 -0.08 16.69 0.47
CA TRP A 5 -0.88 17.33 1.51
C TRP A 5 0.00 17.58 2.73
N ALA A 6 0.88 16.63 3.06
CA ALA A 6 1.90 16.78 4.09
C ALA A 6 2.89 17.91 3.76
N LEU A 7 3.37 18.02 2.51
CA LEU A 7 4.23 19.13 2.08
C LEU A 7 3.54 20.50 2.21
N GLN A 8 2.23 20.54 1.97
CA GLN A 8 1.41 21.74 2.05
C GLN A 8 0.91 22.04 3.47
N ASN A 9 1.23 21.20 4.47
CA ASN A 9 0.68 21.27 5.83
C ASN A 9 -0.86 21.33 5.84
N ASP A 10 -1.51 20.58 4.95
CA ASP A 10 -2.98 20.49 4.91
C ASP A 10 -3.49 19.76 6.17
N PRO A 11 -4.36 20.38 6.98
CA PRO A 11 -4.87 19.76 8.21
C PRO A 11 -5.70 18.48 7.95
N LEU A 12 -6.22 18.26 6.74
CA LEU A 12 -6.88 17.00 6.38
C LEU A 12 -5.92 15.80 6.40
N PHE A 13 -4.61 16.04 6.25
CA PHE A 13 -3.61 14.98 6.33
C PHE A 13 -3.62 14.28 7.70
N ASP A 14 -3.82 15.03 8.79
CA ASP A 14 -3.83 14.48 10.15
C ASP A 14 -5.02 13.55 10.40
N LEU A 15 -6.10 13.74 9.64
CA LEU A 15 -7.32 12.94 9.71
C LEU A 15 -7.24 11.65 8.90
N LEU A 16 -6.19 11.42 8.12
CA LEU A 16 -6.02 10.15 7.42
C LEU A 16 -5.72 8.99 8.39
N PRO A 17 -6.03 7.75 8.01
CA PRO A 17 -5.54 6.56 8.69
C PRO A 17 -4.02 6.60 8.93
N ILE A 18 -3.59 5.98 10.04
CA ILE A 18 -2.18 6.00 10.47
C ILE A 18 -1.27 5.42 9.38
N SER A 19 -1.66 4.31 8.77
CA SER A 19 -0.89 3.63 7.72
C SER A 19 -0.64 4.54 6.51
N ILE A 20 -1.70 5.17 5.98
CA ILE A 20 -1.59 6.16 4.90
C ILE A 20 -0.67 7.34 5.28
N LYS A 21 -0.74 7.81 6.53
CA LYS A 21 0.15 8.89 7.01
C LYS A 21 1.60 8.46 7.05
N GLU A 22 1.89 7.25 7.53
CA GLU A 22 3.25 6.71 7.62
C GLU A 22 3.85 6.46 6.23
N HIS A 23 3.08 5.84 5.33
CA HIS A 23 3.47 5.68 3.93
C HIS A 23 3.76 7.04 3.28
N SER A 24 2.83 7.99 3.40
CA SER A 24 2.98 9.32 2.78
C SER A 24 4.15 10.12 3.34
N LYS A 25 4.48 9.98 4.63
CA LYS A 25 5.67 10.60 5.23
C LYS A 25 6.95 9.99 4.68
N THR A 26 6.99 8.66 4.51
CA THR A 26 8.13 7.97 3.91
C THR A 26 8.37 8.46 2.48
N GLN A 27 7.30 8.59 1.67
CA GLN A 27 7.39 9.20 0.33
C GLN A 27 7.88 10.64 0.37
N GLN A 28 7.34 11.45 1.29
CA GLN A 28 7.77 12.84 1.47
C GLN A 28 9.26 12.95 1.79
N GLU A 29 9.76 12.13 2.71
CA GLU A 29 11.19 12.08 3.07
C GLU A 29 12.07 11.66 1.90
N LYS A 30 11.63 10.67 1.11
CA LYS A 30 12.31 10.25 -0.12
C LYS A 30 12.36 11.40 -1.14
N PHE A 31 11.22 12.03 -1.43
CA PHE A 31 11.13 13.18 -2.33
C PHE A 31 12.09 14.32 -1.91
N LEU A 32 12.08 14.69 -0.62
CA LEU A 32 12.96 15.74 -0.09
C LEU A 32 14.45 15.35 -0.18
N THR A 33 14.76 14.07 -0.06
CA THR A 33 16.13 13.56 -0.21
C THR A 33 16.57 13.60 -1.67
N ASP A 34 15.72 13.14 -2.59
CA ASP A 34 16.00 13.16 -4.03
C ASP A 34 16.15 14.60 -4.54
N TYR A 35 15.28 15.52 -4.10
CA TYR A 35 15.38 16.92 -4.50
C TYR A 35 16.66 17.58 -4.00
N ARG A 36 17.08 17.28 -2.76
CA ARG A 36 18.37 17.76 -2.22
C ARG A 36 19.55 17.25 -3.04
N ALA A 37 19.54 15.99 -3.46
CA ALA A 37 20.61 15.44 -4.31
C ALA A 37 20.70 16.18 -5.66
N VAL A 38 19.57 16.53 -6.27
CA VAL A 38 19.55 17.34 -7.50
C VAL A 38 20.06 18.76 -7.24
N GLN A 39 19.68 19.36 -6.11
CA GLN A 39 20.17 20.68 -5.70
C GLN A 39 21.69 20.69 -5.54
N GLU A 40 22.25 19.69 -4.86
CA GLU A 40 23.70 19.53 -4.66
C GLU A 40 24.42 19.35 -6.00
N PHE A 41 23.91 18.45 -6.87
CA PHE A 41 24.47 18.22 -8.20
C PHE A 41 24.53 19.49 -9.07
N LEU A 42 23.45 20.27 -9.10
CA LEU A 42 23.39 21.51 -9.88
C LEU A 42 24.28 22.61 -9.27
N CYS A 43 24.32 22.71 -7.95
CA CYS A 43 25.24 23.62 -7.25
C CYS A 43 26.71 23.32 -7.59
N ASP A 44 27.10 22.04 -7.57
CA ASP A 44 28.46 21.60 -7.91
C ASP A 44 28.83 21.93 -9.37
N ALA A 45 27.84 21.93 -10.27
CA ALA A 45 27.99 22.37 -11.65
C ALA A 45 28.00 23.91 -11.82
N GLY A 46 27.89 24.69 -10.73
CA GLY A 46 27.83 26.14 -10.76
C GLY A 46 26.49 26.70 -11.26
N LEU A 47 25.42 25.89 -11.21
CA LEU A 47 24.07 26.25 -11.66
C LEU A 47 23.17 26.56 -10.46
N ASP A 48 22.28 27.54 -10.62
CA ASP A 48 21.25 27.84 -9.64
C ASP A 48 20.08 26.85 -9.78
N CYS A 49 20.04 25.86 -8.89
CA CYS A 49 18.99 24.85 -8.91
C CYS A 49 17.60 25.45 -8.75
N ALA A 50 17.39 26.42 -7.86
CA ALA A 50 16.05 26.92 -7.57
C ALA A 50 15.41 27.62 -8.78
N ASN A 51 16.25 28.25 -9.61
CA ASN A 51 15.83 28.88 -10.86
C ASN A 51 15.73 27.89 -12.03
N LEU A 52 16.56 26.84 -12.06
CA LEU A 52 16.57 25.87 -13.17
C LEU A 52 15.51 24.76 -12.98
N VAL A 53 15.35 24.27 -11.77
CA VAL A 53 14.44 23.20 -11.38
C VAL A 53 13.79 23.57 -10.04
N SER A 54 12.63 24.23 -10.13
CA SER A 54 11.83 24.55 -8.96
C SER A 54 11.38 23.27 -8.24
N GLN A 55 11.06 23.38 -6.94
CA GLN A 55 10.55 22.24 -6.19
C GLN A 55 9.24 21.71 -6.76
N ASP A 56 8.40 22.60 -7.30
CA ASP A 56 7.11 22.23 -7.91
C ASP A 56 7.31 21.46 -9.22
N ASP A 57 8.24 21.88 -10.09
CA ASP A 57 8.56 21.16 -11.32
C ASP A 57 9.17 19.79 -11.02
N PHE A 58 10.05 19.72 -10.01
CA PHE A 58 10.61 18.45 -9.56
C PHE A 58 9.54 17.55 -8.96
N LEU A 59 8.64 18.08 -8.13
CA LEU A 59 7.51 17.33 -7.56
C LEU A 59 6.59 16.77 -8.64
N TRP A 60 6.27 17.58 -9.65
CA TRP A 60 5.50 17.13 -10.80
C TRP A 60 6.19 15.99 -11.54
N ALA A 61 7.47 16.15 -11.90
CA ALA A 61 8.22 15.11 -12.60
C ALA A 61 8.37 13.82 -11.76
N TRP A 62 8.70 13.97 -10.47
CA TRP A 62 8.86 12.87 -9.53
C TRP A 62 7.55 12.09 -9.37
N THR A 63 6.42 12.77 -9.21
CA THR A 63 5.10 12.10 -9.10
C THR A 63 4.66 11.45 -10.42
N CYS A 64 4.98 12.04 -11.57
CA CYS A 64 4.77 11.41 -12.88
C CYS A 64 5.55 10.09 -13.00
N CYS A 65 6.84 10.09 -12.70
CA CYS A 65 7.66 8.88 -12.77
C CYS A 65 7.14 7.78 -11.83
N ASN A 66 6.87 8.09 -10.57
CA ASN A 66 6.45 7.08 -9.59
C ASN A 66 5.06 6.49 -9.89
N SER A 67 4.15 7.26 -10.50
CA SER A 67 2.78 6.78 -10.80
C SER A 67 2.59 6.18 -12.19
N ARG A 68 3.53 6.36 -13.13
CA ARG A 68 3.34 6.00 -14.54
C ARG A 68 4.44 5.11 -15.13
N CYS A 69 5.59 4.98 -14.48
CA CYS A 69 6.60 4.03 -14.94
C CYS A 69 6.13 2.59 -14.73
N LEU A 70 6.48 1.72 -15.67
CA LEU A 70 6.30 0.28 -15.56
C LEU A 70 7.67 -0.34 -15.29
N TYR A 71 7.70 -1.31 -14.38
CA TYR A 71 8.84 -2.21 -14.27
C TYR A 71 8.66 -3.39 -15.21
N MET A 72 9.50 -3.50 -16.23
CA MET A 72 9.54 -4.64 -17.13
C MET A 72 10.96 -4.92 -17.57
N GLU A 73 11.32 -6.19 -17.66
CA GLU A 73 12.61 -6.58 -18.17
C GLU A 73 12.72 -6.23 -19.66
N LEU A 74 13.52 -5.20 -19.97
CA LEU A 74 13.77 -4.80 -21.36
C LEU A 74 14.68 -5.81 -22.08
N PRO A 75 14.63 -5.92 -23.42
CA PRO A 75 15.48 -6.84 -24.16
C PRO A 75 16.97 -6.57 -23.99
N GLN A 76 17.79 -7.61 -23.81
CA GLN A 76 19.24 -7.49 -23.60
C GLN A 76 19.98 -6.80 -24.76
N VAL A 77 19.44 -6.84 -25.97
CA VAL A 77 20.00 -6.18 -27.17
C VAL A 77 20.09 -4.65 -27.04
N LEU A 78 19.39 -4.06 -26.06
CA LEU A 78 19.41 -2.62 -25.81
C LEU A 78 20.60 -2.16 -24.95
N GLU A 79 21.53 -3.05 -24.58
CA GLU A 79 22.69 -2.74 -23.70
C GLU A 79 22.27 -2.05 -22.37
N LYS A 80 21.10 -2.43 -21.86
CA LYS A 80 20.43 -1.83 -20.71
C LYS A 80 21.17 -2.07 -19.38
N GLN A 81 20.95 -1.16 -18.45
CA GLN A 81 21.19 -1.37 -17.02
C GLN A 81 19.91 -1.90 -16.32
N LEU A 82 20.01 -2.27 -15.05
CA LEU A 82 18.86 -2.76 -14.29
C LEU A 82 17.80 -1.66 -14.11
N GLU A 83 18.26 -0.43 -13.91
CA GLU A 83 17.46 0.78 -13.69
C GLU A 83 16.60 1.10 -14.92
N ASP A 84 17.08 0.78 -16.13
CA ASP A 84 16.34 0.99 -17.38
C ASP A 84 15.07 0.13 -17.45
N ASN A 85 14.96 -0.94 -16.65
CA ASN A 85 13.72 -1.70 -16.58
C ASN A 85 12.55 -0.89 -16.00
N PHE A 86 12.82 0.24 -15.33
CA PHE A 86 11.81 1.19 -14.86
C PHE A 86 11.61 2.28 -15.91
N THR A 87 10.62 2.11 -16.77
CA THR A 87 10.46 2.93 -17.99
C THR A 87 9.06 3.53 -18.09
N LEU A 88 8.98 4.79 -18.52
CA LEU A 88 7.72 5.39 -19.00
C LEU A 88 7.39 4.81 -20.38
N VAL A 89 6.18 4.26 -20.51
CA VAL A 89 5.72 3.62 -21.74
C VAL A 89 4.53 4.42 -22.28
N PRO A 90 4.75 5.38 -23.20
CA PRO A 90 3.67 6.18 -23.74
C PRO A 90 2.54 5.32 -24.30
N PHE A 91 1.31 5.79 -24.12
CA PHE A 91 0.04 5.12 -24.45
C PHE A 91 -0.33 3.98 -23.49
N VAL A 92 0.63 3.15 -23.07
CA VAL A 92 0.36 2.09 -22.08
C VAL A 92 0.08 2.70 -20.72
N ASP A 93 0.82 3.75 -20.37
CA ASP A 93 0.66 4.52 -19.13
C ASP A 93 -0.67 5.28 -19.02
N PHE A 94 -1.48 5.35 -20.08
CA PHE A 94 -2.84 5.89 -20.04
C PHE A 94 -3.91 4.87 -19.66
N ILE A 95 -3.60 3.57 -19.70
CA ILE A 95 -4.57 2.53 -19.35
C ILE A 95 -4.81 2.57 -17.85
N ASN A 96 -6.06 2.60 -17.40
CA ASN A 96 -6.38 2.72 -15.98
C ASN A 96 -6.37 1.36 -15.26
N HIS A 97 -6.34 1.41 -13.93
CA HIS A 97 -6.38 0.24 -13.07
C HIS A 97 -7.78 -0.39 -12.99
N ALA A 98 -7.84 -1.71 -13.07
CA ALA A 98 -8.94 -2.51 -12.53
C ALA A 98 -8.35 -3.70 -11.74
N PRO A 99 -8.98 -4.14 -10.64
CA PRO A 99 -8.49 -5.27 -9.85
C PRO A 99 -8.70 -6.61 -10.57
N GLU A 100 -9.65 -6.70 -11.50
CA GLU A 100 -9.90 -7.89 -12.31
C GLU A 100 -8.88 -8.04 -13.46
N ASP A 101 -8.82 -9.25 -14.02
CA ASP A 101 -8.04 -9.53 -15.23
C ASP A 101 -8.68 -8.85 -16.46
N HIS A 102 -7.98 -7.84 -17.00
CA HIS A 102 -8.41 -7.07 -18.16
C HIS A 102 -7.41 -7.18 -19.30
N CYS A 103 -6.57 -6.18 -19.55
CA CYS A 103 -5.45 -6.28 -20.47
C CYS A 103 -4.20 -6.74 -19.72
N SER A 104 -3.26 -7.34 -20.44
CA SER A 104 -1.91 -7.61 -19.95
C SER A 104 -0.89 -6.83 -20.77
N VAL A 105 0.21 -6.45 -20.13
CA VAL A 105 1.34 -5.80 -20.79
C VAL A 105 2.51 -6.76 -20.80
N SER A 106 3.19 -6.87 -21.94
CA SER A 106 4.39 -7.69 -22.10
C SER A 106 5.43 -6.99 -22.95
N MET A 107 6.67 -7.44 -22.86
CA MET A 107 7.79 -6.92 -23.65
C MET A 107 8.17 -7.93 -24.73
N SER A 108 8.07 -7.52 -26.00
CA SER A 108 8.54 -8.29 -27.15
C SER A 108 9.93 -7.83 -27.58
N PRO A 109 10.91 -8.75 -27.76
CA PRO A 109 12.25 -8.38 -28.23
C PRO A 109 12.27 -7.69 -29.60
N THR A 110 11.27 -7.92 -30.45
CA THR A 110 11.22 -7.39 -31.82
C THR A 110 10.19 -6.28 -32.02
N LYS A 111 9.16 -6.23 -31.16
CA LYS A 111 8.03 -5.29 -31.30
C LYS A 111 7.93 -4.29 -30.14
N GLY A 112 8.74 -4.42 -29.10
CA GLY A 112 8.66 -3.60 -27.89
C GLY A 112 7.45 -3.98 -27.03
N PHE A 113 6.93 -3.01 -26.27
CA PHE A 113 5.77 -3.20 -25.40
C PHE A 113 4.52 -3.61 -26.19
N GLN A 114 3.80 -4.60 -25.67
CA GLN A 114 2.55 -5.10 -26.23
C GLN A 114 1.46 -5.12 -25.17
N VAL A 115 0.31 -4.54 -25.51
CA VAL A 115 -0.92 -4.65 -24.73
C VAL A 115 -1.80 -5.71 -25.38
N THR A 116 -2.13 -6.75 -24.63
CA THR A 116 -2.97 -7.86 -25.10
C THR A 116 -4.28 -7.86 -24.33
N SER A 117 -5.41 -7.92 -25.04
CA SER A 117 -6.72 -8.10 -24.42
C SER A 117 -6.77 -9.44 -23.69
N GLY A 118 -7.21 -9.44 -22.44
CA GLY A 118 -7.48 -10.67 -21.69
C GLY A 118 -8.79 -11.34 -22.13
N SER A 119 -9.30 -12.20 -21.25
CA SER A 119 -10.40 -13.11 -21.57
C SER A 119 -11.78 -12.43 -21.68
N ARG A 120 -11.93 -11.20 -21.18
CA ARG A 120 -13.17 -10.43 -21.22
C ARG A 120 -13.50 -9.97 -22.65
N PRO A 121 -14.75 -10.09 -23.12
CA PRO A 121 -15.17 -9.47 -24.37
C PRO A 121 -15.18 -7.94 -24.25
N TYR A 122 -14.80 -7.25 -25.34
CA TYR A 122 -14.82 -5.79 -25.43
C TYR A 122 -15.80 -5.34 -26.51
N ASN A 123 -16.65 -4.38 -26.17
CA ASN A 123 -17.51 -3.70 -27.14
C ASN A 123 -16.87 -2.39 -27.62
N GLY A 124 -17.32 -1.88 -28.77
CA GLY A 124 -16.94 -0.55 -29.22
C GLY A 124 -17.34 0.51 -28.19
N GLY A 125 -16.36 1.28 -27.70
CA GLY A 125 -16.56 2.30 -26.66
C GLY A 125 -16.21 1.85 -25.23
N ASP A 126 -15.91 0.56 -25.01
CA ASP A 126 -15.43 0.09 -23.71
C ASP A 126 -14.05 0.68 -23.40
N GLN A 127 -13.88 1.13 -22.15
CA GLN A 127 -12.57 1.50 -21.64
C GLN A 127 -11.71 0.25 -21.42
N LEU A 128 -10.44 0.33 -21.82
CA LEU A 128 -9.43 -0.68 -21.52
C LEU A 128 -8.84 -0.40 -20.14
N PHE A 129 -8.67 -1.46 -19.36
CA PHE A 129 -8.03 -1.43 -18.05
C PHE A 129 -6.92 -2.47 -18.01
N PHE A 130 -6.03 -2.39 -17.04
CA PHE A 130 -5.15 -3.48 -16.66
C PHE A 130 -4.87 -3.45 -15.16
N ASN A 131 -4.45 -4.59 -14.64
CA ASN A 131 -4.14 -4.72 -13.22
C ASN A 131 -2.72 -4.17 -12.96
N TYR A 132 -2.60 -3.17 -12.09
CA TYR A 132 -1.31 -2.56 -11.73
C TYR A 132 -0.54 -3.43 -10.73
N GLY A 133 -1.25 -4.34 -10.06
CA GLY A 133 -0.77 -5.21 -8.99
C GLY A 133 -1.88 -5.42 -7.95
N ALA A 134 -1.66 -6.38 -7.06
CA ALA A 134 -2.51 -6.66 -5.89
C ALA A 134 -2.34 -5.56 -4.82
N HIS A 135 -2.82 -4.37 -5.11
CA HIS A 135 -2.61 -3.17 -4.31
C HIS A 135 -3.86 -2.76 -3.53
N SER A 136 -3.70 -2.51 -2.23
CA SER A 136 -4.76 -1.92 -1.40
C SER A 136 -5.05 -0.49 -1.84
N ASP A 137 -6.23 0.01 -1.48
CA ASP A 137 -6.61 1.42 -1.72
C ASP A 137 -5.67 2.40 -1.00
N GLU A 138 -5.08 2.02 0.13
CA GLU A 138 -4.01 2.79 0.76
C GLU A 138 -2.81 2.96 -0.18
N PHE A 139 -2.33 1.86 -0.75
CA PHE A 139 -1.19 1.87 -1.66
C PHE A 139 -1.54 2.64 -2.93
N LEU A 140 -2.71 2.40 -3.52
CA LEU A 140 -3.20 3.12 -4.69
C LEU A 140 -3.30 4.63 -4.43
N LEU A 141 -3.73 5.04 -3.24
CA LEU A 141 -3.85 6.44 -2.89
C LEU A 141 -2.47 7.11 -2.72
N CYS A 142 -1.53 6.41 -2.08
CA CYS A 142 -0.19 6.92 -1.83
C CYS A 142 0.67 6.96 -3.11
N GLU A 143 0.69 5.87 -3.88
CA GLU A 143 1.58 5.71 -5.06
C GLU A 143 0.96 6.21 -6.37
N TYR A 144 -0.37 6.11 -6.52
CA TYR A 144 -1.06 6.46 -7.77
C TYR A 144 -2.07 7.61 -7.63
N GLY A 145 -2.41 8.01 -6.40
CA GLY A 145 -3.27 9.14 -6.12
C GLY A 145 -4.77 8.89 -6.24
N PHE A 146 -5.24 7.64 -6.24
CA PHE A 146 -6.66 7.28 -6.29
C PHE A 146 -7.00 6.08 -5.41
N MET A 147 -8.29 5.86 -5.16
CA MET A 147 -8.81 4.61 -4.57
C MET A 147 -9.91 4.07 -5.48
N LEU A 148 -10.15 2.75 -5.44
CA LEU A 148 -11.29 2.17 -6.12
C LEU A 148 -12.59 2.46 -5.36
N PRO A 149 -13.78 2.38 -6.00
CA PRO A 149 -15.04 2.51 -5.29
C PRO A 149 -15.14 1.54 -4.11
N ALA A 150 -15.88 1.95 -3.07
CA ALA A 150 -16.04 1.15 -1.86
C ALA A 150 -16.50 -0.29 -2.20
N ARG A 151 -15.85 -1.29 -1.60
CA ARG A 151 -16.08 -2.73 -1.81
C ARG A 151 -15.70 -3.26 -3.20
N CYS A 152 -15.07 -2.46 -4.06
CA CYS A 152 -14.56 -2.94 -5.35
C CYS A 152 -13.11 -3.44 -5.29
N ASN A 153 -12.33 -3.08 -4.27
CA ASN A 153 -10.94 -3.53 -4.15
C ASN A 153 -10.81 -4.78 -3.24
N PRO A 154 -10.54 -5.98 -3.78
CA PRO A 154 -10.37 -7.19 -2.98
C PRO A 154 -9.04 -7.23 -2.21
N TRP A 155 -8.11 -6.32 -2.51
CA TRP A 155 -6.77 -6.28 -1.90
C TRP A 155 -6.69 -5.36 -0.68
N ASN A 156 -7.82 -4.77 -0.28
CA ASN A 156 -7.90 -3.97 0.94
C ASN A 156 -7.64 -4.84 2.17
N ASN A 157 -6.75 -4.35 3.02
CA ASN A 157 -6.35 -5.00 4.25
C ASN A 157 -6.07 -3.94 5.34
N ILE A 158 -6.02 -4.39 6.59
CA ILE A 158 -5.60 -3.59 7.74
C ILE A 158 -4.32 -4.19 8.30
N ASP A 159 -3.31 -3.36 8.50
CA ASP A 159 -2.12 -3.72 9.28
C ASP A 159 -2.40 -3.57 10.79
N ILE A 160 -2.32 -4.69 11.50
CA ILE A 160 -2.45 -4.76 12.96
C ILE A 160 -1.10 -4.99 13.65
N THR A 161 0.02 -4.85 12.93
CA THR A 161 1.39 -5.00 13.44
C THR A 161 1.64 -4.24 14.73
N PRO A 162 1.33 -2.93 14.83
CA PRO A 162 1.61 -2.16 16.04
C PRO A 162 0.90 -2.70 17.28
N TYR A 163 -0.27 -3.31 17.11
CA TYR A 163 -1.06 -3.86 18.21
C TYR A 163 -0.54 -5.19 18.70
N ILE A 164 -0.11 -6.08 17.79
CA ILE A 164 0.49 -7.36 18.15
C ILE A 164 1.88 -7.14 18.75
N LEU A 165 2.72 -6.31 18.15
CA LEU A 165 4.07 -6.04 18.66
C LEU A 165 4.04 -5.47 20.09
N ALA A 166 3.06 -4.63 20.42
CA ALA A 166 2.88 -4.10 21.77
C ALA A 166 2.52 -5.16 22.83
N LEU A 167 2.09 -6.36 22.42
CA LEU A 167 1.72 -7.46 23.30
C LEU A 167 2.80 -8.54 23.42
N LEU A 168 3.78 -8.56 22.50
CA LEU A 168 4.83 -9.56 22.48
C LEU A 168 5.83 -9.36 23.63
N LYS A 169 6.27 -10.48 24.21
CA LYS A 169 7.45 -10.52 25.07
C LYS A 169 8.73 -10.52 24.23
N ALA A 170 9.87 -10.26 24.87
CA ALA A 170 11.17 -10.28 24.21
C ALA A 170 11.47 -11.63 23.53
N GLU A 171 11.28 -12.74 24.26
CA GLU A 171 11.49 -14.10 23.77
C GLU A 171 10.60 -14.43 22.57
N GLN A 172 9.33 -14.01 22.60
CA GLN A 172 8.39 -14.20 21.50
C GLN A 172 8.76 -13.36 20.26
N SER A 173 9.25 -12.14 20.47
CA SER A 173 9.71 -11.27 19.39
C SER A 173 10.95 -11.83 18.71
N GLU A 174 11.91 -12.35 19.49
CA GLU A 174 13.12 -12.99 18.97
C GLU A 174 12.78 -14.25 18.17
N PHE A 175 11.92 -15.12 18.70
CA PHE A 175 11.43 -16.29 17.97
C PHE A 175 10.79 -15.94 16.61
N LEU A 176 9.94 -14.91 16.57
CA LEU A 176 9.30 -14.47 15.33
C LEU A 176 10.33 -13.92 14.34
N LYS A 177 11.40 -13.25 14.80
CA LYS A 177 12.49 -12.80 13.94
C LYS A 177 13.28 -13.96 13.36
N GLU A 178 13.66 -14.92 14.21
CA GLU A 178 14.42 -16.12 13.82
C GLU A 178 13.67 -16.98 12.80
N THR A 179 12.34 -17.09 12.96
CA THR A 179 11.49 -17.86 12.06
C THR A 179 11.01 -17.07 10.84
N GLY A 180 11.35 -15.79 10.73
CA GLY A 180 10.97 -14.94 9.60
C GLY A 180 9.51 -14.45 9.62
N TYR A 181 8.81 -14.54 10.75
CA TYR A 181 7.42 -14.14 10.97
C TYR A 181 7.26 -12.84 11.81
N TYR A 182 8.30 -12.01 11.91
CA TYR A 182 8.23 -10.72 12.62
C TYR A 182 7.67 -9.60 11.72
N GLY A 183 6.66 -8.86 12.20
CA GLY A 183 6.03 -7.73 11.48
C GLY A 183 4.99 -8.16 10.44
N GLU A 184 4.48 -7.21 9.64
CA GLU A 184 3.58 -7.43 8.49
C GLU A 184 2.30 -8.23 8.83
N TYR A 185 1.74 -7.99 10.01
CA TYR A 185 0.53 -8.65 10.47
C TYR A 185 -0.72 -7.99 9.90
N THR A 186 -1.18 -8.49 8.76
CA THR A 186 -2.36 -7.99 8.04
C THR A 186 -3.57 -8.92 8.12
N LEU A 187 -4.75 -8.36 7.85
CA LEU A 187 -6.01 -9.09 7.63
C LEU A 187 -6.88 -8.35 6.60
N THR A 188 -7.63 -9.10 5.78
CA THR A 188 -8.64 -8.59 4.85
C THR A 188 -10.03 -8.71 5.50
N SER A 189 -11.12 -8.46 4.77
CA SER A 189 -12.49 -8.75 5.27
C SER A 189 -12.77 -10.23 5.50
N ASP A 190 -12.04 -11.12 4.81
CA ASP A 190 -12.38 -12.53 4.70
C ASP A 190 -11.35 -13.43 5.38
N GLU A 191 -10.09 -12.98 5.48
CA GLU A 191 -8.98 -13.80 5.95
C GLU A 191 -7.98 -13.03 6.81
N VAL A 192 -7.45 -13.74 7.80
CA VAL A 192 -6.28 -13.31 8.58
C VAL A 192 -5.05 -13.91 7.90
N SER A 193 -4.03 -13.11 7.63
CA SER A 193 -2.84 -13.63 6.94
C SER A 193 -2.15 -14.69 7.80
N PHE A 194 -1.54 -15.70 7.17
CA PHE A 194 -0.85 -16.78 7.88
C PHE A 194 0.22 -16.24 8.85
N ARG A 195 0.90 -15.16 8.46
CA ARG A 195 1.88 -14.47 9.32
C ARG A 195 1.25 -13.91 10.60
N THR A 196 0.07 -13.31 10.47
CA THR A 196 -0.73 -12.86 11.62
C THR A 196 -1.18 -14.03 12.48
N GLU A 197 -1.60 -15.16 11.90
CA GLU A 197 -1.99 -16.36 12.65
C GLU A 197 -0.84 -16.92 13.48
N ILE A 198 0.37 -17.00 12.92
CA ILE A 198 1.59 -17.43 13.62
C ILE A 198 1.89 -16.50 14.81
N ALA A 199 1.79 -15.19 14.62
CA ALA A 199 2.04 -14.22 15.69
C ALA A 199 0.99 -14.31 16.81
N LEU A 200 -0.29 -14.49 16.46
CA LEU A 200 -1.38 -14.68 17.42
C LEU A 200 -1.25 -15.99 18.20
N ALA A 201 -0.83 -17.08 17.56
CA ALA A 201 -0.52 -18.34 18.23
C ALA A 201 0.68 -18.19 19.17
N THR A 202 1.72 -17.49 18.73
CA THR A 202 2.93 -17.21 19.52
C THR A 202 2.60 -16.44 20.80
N LEU A 203 1.69 -15.46 20.75
CA LEU A 203 1.23 -14.70 21.92
C LEU A 203 0.61 -15.57 23.01
N GLN A 204 0.00 -16.70 22.63
CA GLN A 204 -0.75 -17.58 23.52
C GLN A 204 0.11 -18.67 24.16
N GLU A 205 1.28 -18.96 23.58
CA GLU A 205 2.09 -20.10 23.98
C GLU A 205 3.24 -19.70 24.90
N LYS A 206 3.48 -20.52 25.93
CA LYS A 206 4.64 -20.38 26.83
C LYS A 206 5.84 -21.14 26.30
N ASP A 207 5.60 -22.30 25.70
CA ASP A 207 6.64 -23.13 25.09
C ASP A 207 6.61 -23.00 23.57
N LEU A 208 7.43 -22.07 23.04
CA LEU A 208 7.47 -21.72 21.61
C LEU A 208 7.84 -22.91 20.70
N ARG A 209 8.38 -23.99 21.25
CA ARG A 209 8.60 -25.25 20.50
C ARG A 209 7.31 -25.81 19.90
N LYS A 210 6.16 -25.57 20.54
CA LYS A 210 4.85 -26.02 20.02
C LYS A 210 4.39 -25.26 18.79
N ILE A 211 4.89 -24.05 18.56
CA ILE A 211 4.55 -23.23 17.40
C ILE A 211 5.28 -23.71 16.13
N HIS A 212 6.37 -24.48 16.26
CA HIS A 212 7.18 -24.90 15.12
C HIS A 212 6.39 -25.73 14.09
N ALA A 213 5.44 -26.55 14.52
CA ALA A 213 4.60 -27.30 13.58
C ALA A 213 3.79 -26.35 12.69
N MET A 214 3.25 -25.28 13.27
CA MET A 214 2.50 -24.26 12.53
C MET A 214 3.44 -23.45 11.62
N VAL A 215 4.60 -23.00 12.11
CA VAL A 215 5.62 -22.27 11.31
C VAL A 215 6.05 -23.03 10.05
N ASN A 216 6.12 -24.37 10.14
CA ASN A 216 6.48 -25.24 9.03
C ASN A 216 5.27 -25.69 8.17
N GLY A 217 4.07 -25.16 8.42
CA GLY A 217 2.86 -25.52 7.68
C GLY A 217 2.34 -26.94 7.97
N LEU A 218 2.77 -27.56 9.06
CA LEU A 218 2.37 -28.92 9.48
C LEU A 218 1.16 -28.93 10.41
N SER A 219 0.68 -27.77 10.84
CA SER A 219 -0.52 -27.59 11.68
C SER A 219 -1.28 -26.36 11.24
N ASP A 220 -2.61 -26.44 11.30
CA ASP A 220 -3.56 -25.36 11.01
C ASP A 220 -3.79 -24.41 12.20
N GLY A 221 -3.12 -24.63 13.34
CA GLY A 221 -3.24 -23.77 14.51
C GLY A 221 -4.63 -23.78 15.17
N ALA A 222 -5.49 -24.76 14.90
CA ALA A 222 -6.89 -24.78 15.38
C ALA A 222 -7.03 -24.59 16.90
N ALA A 223 -6.05 -25.04 17.68
CA ALA A 223 -6.02 -24.89 19.14
C ALA A 223 -5.98 -23.42 19.60
N TYR A 224 -5.44 -22.52 18.78
CA TYR A 224 -5.25 -21.09 19.10
C TYR A 224 -6.40 -20.21 18.60
N LYS A 225 -7.18 -20.72 17.62
CA LYS A 225 -8.16 -19.94 16.86
C LYS A 225 -9.13 -19.15 17.73
N LYS A 226 -9.75 -19.78 18.73
CA LYS A 226 -10.75 -19.13 19.59
C LYS A 226 -10.21 -17.87 20.29
N ASN A 227 -9.01 -17.94 20.84
CA ASN A 227 -8.42 -16.80 21.55
C ASN A 227 -7.82 -15.78 20.56
N SER A 228 -7.30 -16.24 19.42
CA SER A 228 -6.88 -15.39 18.32
C SER A 228 -8.04 -14.51 17.84
N ASP A 229 -9.20 -15.11 17.58
CA ASP A 229 -10.40 -14.40 17.13
C ASP A 229 -10.86 -13.34 18.16
N LEU A 230 -10.83 -13.67 19.46
CA LEU A 230 -11.15 -12.72 20.54
C LEU A 230 -10.17 -11.54 20.58
N LEU A 231 -8.87 -11.81 20.40
CA LEU A 231 -7.85 -10.77 20.40
C LEU A 231 -7.96 -9.86 19.18
N VAL A 232 -8.16 -10.45 17.99
CA VAL A 232 -8.38 -9.70 16.74
C VAL A 232 -9.60 -8.80 16.87
N ARG A 233 -10.74 -9.30 17.36
CA ARG A 233 -11.94 -8.48 17.60
C ARG A 233 -11.68 -7.30 18.51
N LYS A 234 -10.88 -7.50 19.57
CA LYS A 234 -10.52 -6.42 20.50
C LYS A 234 -9.63 -5.36 19.83
N ILE A 235 -8.68 -5.78 19.00
CA ILE A 235 -7.82 -4.88 18.23
C ILE A 235 -8.65 -4.09 17.22
N LEU A 236 -9.48 -4.77 16.42
CA LEU A 236 -10.32 -4.15 15.39
C LEU A 236 -11.36 -3.21 16.00
N SER A 237 -11.95 -3.53 17.15
CA SER A 237 -12.84 -2.60 17.88
C SER A 237 -12.14 -1.27 18.22
N LYS A 238 -10.85 -1.31 18.59
CA LYS A 238 -10.08 -0.10 18.88
C LYS A 238 -9.76 0.70 17.61
N ILE A 239 -9.44 0.01 16.52
CA ILE A 239 -9.20 0.63 15.21
C ILE A 239 -10.48 1.31 14.71
N LEU A 240 -11.62 0.60 14.74
CA LEU A 240 -12.93 1.12 14.37
C LEU A 240 -13.31 2.36 15.18
N SER A 241 -13.15 2.33 16.51
CA SER A 241 -13.40 3.49 17.37
C SER A 241 -12.56 4.71 16.96
N THR A 242 -11.28 4.50 16.64
CA THR A 242 -10.38 5.57 16.19
C THR A 242 -10.81 6.10 14.83
N SER A 243 -11.19 5.20 13.91
CA SER A 243 -11.70 5.55 12.58
C SER A 243 -12.95 6.43 12.64
N ILE A 244 -13.91 6.08 13.50
CA ILE A 244 -15.13 6.85 13.72
C ILE A 244 -14.79 8.24 14.30
N GLU A 245 -13.88 8.31 15.27
CA GLU A 245 -13.45 9.59 15.86
C GLU A 245 -12.86 10.55 14.83
N GLN A 246 -12.01 10.05 13.91
CA GLN A 246 -11.44 10.88 12.83
C GLN A 246 -12.51 11.37 11.86
N GLN A 247 -13.48 10.51 11.50
CA GLN A 247 -14.61 10.90 10.66
C GLN A 247 -15.49 11.99 11.32
N GLU A 248 -15.69 11.92 12.64
CA GLU A 248 -16.40 12.99 13.36
C GLU A 248 -15.62 14.32 13.35
N LYS A 249 -14.29 14.27 13.51
CA LYS A 249 -13.44 15.47 13.39
C LYS A 249 -13.49 16.06 11.98
N LEU A 250 -13.58 15.23 10.95
CA LEU A 250 -13.65 15.64 9.55
C LEU A 250 -14.87 16.51 9.24
N ARG A 251 -15.99 16.34 9.95
CA ARG A 251 -17.21 17.15 9.78
C ARG A 251 -17.01 18.65 9.97
N ARG A 252 -15.90 19.07 10.57
CA ARG A 252 -15.52 20.49 10.76
C ARG A 252 -14.89 21.11 9.51
N TYR A 253 -14.54 20.30 8.52
CA TYR A 253 -13.90 20.73 7.28
C TYR A 253 -14.91 20.80 6.14
N PRO A 254 -14.72 21.69 5.16
CA PRO A 254 -15.59 21.79 4.00
C PRO A 254 -15.48 20.53 3.13
N GLU A 255 -16.59 20.19 2.47
CA GLU A 255 -16.60 19.13 1.47
C GLU A 255 -15.73 19.51 0.28
N CYS A 256 -14.74 18.67 0.00
CA CYS A 256 -13.86 18.76 -1.15
C CYS A 256 -13.34 17.38 -1.53
N TYR A 257 -12.60 17.29 -2.63
CA TYR A 257 -12.04 16.01 -3.07
C TYR A 257 -11.12 15.37 -2.00
N ARG A 258 -10.32 16.17 -1.29
CA ARG A 258 -9.44 15.65 -0.22
C ARG A 258 -10.26 15.09 0.94
N SER A 259 -11.30 15.79 1.39
CA SER A 259 -12.15 15.29 2.47
C SER A 259 -12.91 14.03 2.06
N SER A 260 -13.36 13.90 0.80
CA SER A 260 -13.99 12.66 0.32
C SER A 260 -13.05 11.46 0.33
N LEU A 261 -11.76 11.67 0.05
CA LEU A 261 -10.74 10.61 0.16
C LEU A 261 -10.51 10.20 1.62
N VAL A 262 -10.52 11.14 2.57
CA VAL A 262 -10.43 10.81 4.01
C VAL A 262 -11.64 9.96 4.43
N VAL A 263 -12.86 10.34 4.03
CA VAL A 263 -14.08 9.55 4.27
C VAL A 263 -13.92 8.13 3.73
N GLN A 264 -13.51 7.99 2.47
CA GLN A 264 -13.42 6.68 1.83
C GLN A 264 -12.34 5.79 2.45
N ALA A 265 -11.18 6.35 2.81
CA ALA A 265 -10.12 5.60 3.47
C ALA A 265 -10.58 5.02 4.81
N HIS A 266 -11.31 5.81 5.61
CA HIS A 266 -11.91 5.34 6.85
C HIS A 266 -13.08 4.36 6.62
N HIS A 267 -13.86 4.54 5.56
CA HIS A 267 -14.92 3.62 5.20
C HIS A 267 -14.39 2.22 4.87
N ASN A 268 -13.27 2.14 4.14
CA ASN A 268 -12.60 0.86 3.84
C ASN A 268 -12.16 0.13 5.12
N ILE A 269 -11.60 0.86 6.10
CA ILE A 269 -11.25 0.31 7.42
C ILE A 269 -12.48 -0.22 8.15
N ASN A 270 -13.57 0.55 8.14
CA ASN A 270 -14.81 0.17 8.83
C ASN A 270 -15.39 -1.12 8.24
N ILE A 271 -15.40 -1.26 6.90
CA ILE A 271 -15.87 -2.49 6.23
C ILE A 271 -15.13 -3.73 6.74
N ILE A 272 -13.80 -3.66 6.83
CA ILE A 272 -12.99 -4.78 7.30
C ILE A 272 -13.23 -5.04 8.80
N CYS A 273 -13.28 -3.99 9.63
CA CYS A 273 -13.55 -4.15 11.07
C CYS A 273 -14.91 -4.81 11.33
N ASP A 274 -15.96 -4.39 10.62
CA ASP A 274 -17.32 -4.86 10.81
C ASP A 274 -17.46 -6.36 10.50
N ALA A 275 -16.68 -6.87 9.53
CA ALA A 275 -16.66 -8.30 9.18
C ALA A 275 -16.24 -9.21 10.35
N TYR A 276 -15.39 -8.73 11.26
CA TYR A 276 -14.94 -9.52 12.42
C TYR A 276 -15.73 -9.24 13.69
N ILE A 277 -16.30 -8.04 13.83
CA ILE A 277 -16.96 -7.63 15.08
C ILE A 277 -18.39 -8.19 15.14
N HIS A 278 -19.07 -8.29 14.01
CA HIS A 278 -20.50 -8.64 13.94
C HIS A 278 -20.79 -10.10 13.59
N ASP A 279 -19.78 -10.88 13.18
CA ASP A 279 -19.84 -12.35 13.05
C ASP A 279 -19.77 -13.07 14.41
#